data_AF-A0A7S1PZY4-F1
#
_entry.id   AF-A0A7S1PZY4-F1
#
_cell.length_a   1.000
_cell.length_b   1.000
_cell.length_c   1.000
_cell.angle_alpha   90.00
_cell.angle_beta   90.00
_cell.angle_gamma   90.00
#
_symmetry.space_group_name_H-M   'P 1'
#
loop_
_entity.id
_entity.type
_entity.pdbx_description
1 polymer ?
#
loop_
_entity_poly.entity_id
_entity_poly.type
_entity_poly.pdbx_seq_one_letter_code
_entity_poly.pdbx_strand_id
1 'polypeptide(L)'
;MPQHPDGIMLARVHQPLRHNAALAVLADKLEELDSQLQEELAHCGVLTVRLDREAELWIGVDQRMRPSLSRTSLKVLVAIEPPEVKQQSVDGFDLVLTWQIDHLRAHRNAHLFVPATPWLVPEEWSEYHGDVKKCSLGFLRGSKRRTSGHQLRHEVWGARMEIASKMRIPVDFLEGGVSRKERNHQFSSQFVLVIENSRHPNYFTEKLLDALLARCVPIYWGCENLREFFDTEGVIEVRGGLEEIMAVCQGLTEEDYVARARSLASNFELAKQYAGDFGQRVQAAVGRALRHQNSCGQGDAHLTAQ
;
A
#
# COMPACT_ATOMS: atom_id res chain seq x y z
N MET A 1 0.13 22.58 28.24
CA MET A 1 -0.47 22.16 26.95
C MET A 1 -1.98 22.22 27.10
N PRO A 2 -2.73 22.73 26.11
CA PRO A 2 -4.17 22.85 26.25
C PRO A 2 -4.77 21.43 26.23
N GLN A 3 -5.42 21.05 27.32
CA GLN A 3 -6.17 19.81 27.41
C GLN A 3 -7.45 19.99 26.59
N HIS A 4 -7.59 19.20 25.52
CA HIS A 4 -8.86 19.10 24.79
C HIS A 4 -9.92 18.48 25.71
N PRO A 5 -11.18 18.96 25.67
CA PRO A 5 -12.20 18.65 26.68
C PRO A 5 -12.63 17.18 26.77
N ASP A 6 -12.23 16.32 25.82
CA ASP A 6 -12.66 14.91 25.76
C ASP A 6 -11.56 13.90 26.14
N GLY A 7 -10.39 14.35 26.62
CA GLY A 7 -9.25 13.44 26.91
C GLY A 7 -8.59 12.81 25.66
N ILE A 8 -9.07 13.17 24.47
CA ILE A 8 -8.52 12.73 23.18
C ILE A 8 -7.25 13.53 22.86
N MET A 9 -6.16 12.81 22.62
CA MET A 9 -4.83 13.34 22.31
C MET A 9 -4.45 13.05 20.85
N LEU A 10 -3.73 13.98 20.23
CA LEU A 10 -3.13 13.76 18.92
C LEU A 10 -1.82 12.97 19.10
N ALA A 11 -1.67 11.87 18.37
CA ALA A 11 -0.45 11.08 18.40
C ALA A 11 0.69 11.83 17.70
N ARG A 12 1.91 11.75 18.25
CA ARG A 12 3.12 12.25 17.60
C ARG A 12 3.55 11.27 16.51
N VAL A 13 3.78 11.75 15.28
CA VAL A 13 4.13 10.91 14.14
C VAL A 13 5.59 11.10 13.74
N HIS A 14 6.32 10.00 13.72
CA HIS A 14 7.68 9.85 13.23
C HIS A 14 7.64 9.23 11.83
N GLN A 15 8.01 9.98 10.79
CA GLN A 15 8.05 9.50 9.41
C GLN A 15 9.14 10.20 8.57
N PRO A 16 9.65 9.58 7.48
CA PRO A 16 10.53 10.27 6.56
C PRO A 16 9.78 11.38 5.80
N LEU A 17 10.42 12.55 5.60
CA LEU A 17 9.82 13.67 4.87
C LEU A 17 9.47 13.35 3.42
N ARG A 18 10.31 12.53 2.75
CA ARG A 18 10.16 12.15 1.33
C ARG A 18 8.95 11.26 1.02
N HIS A 19 8.24 10.77 2.03
CA HIS A 19 7.10 9.88 1.88
C HIS A 19 5.74 10.61 1.93
N ASN A 20 5.76 11.93 2.06
CA ASN A 20 4.55 12.75 2.09
C ASN A 20 4.58 13.79 0.96
N ALA A 21 3.68 13.64 -0.01
CA ALA A 21 3.62 14.51 -1.19
C ALA A 21 3.37 15.98 -0.84
N ALA A 22 2.61 16.27 0.24
CA ALA A 22 2.37 17.63 0.70
C ALA A 22 3.63 18.22 1.38
N LEU A 23 4.41 17.41 2.11
CA LEU A 23 5.67 17.85 2.73
C LEU A 23 6.81 18.00 1.72
N ALA A 24 6.84 17.19 0.66
CA ALA A 24 7.80 17.34 -0.43
C ALA A 24 7.62 18.66 -1.20
N VAL A 25 6.37 19.05 -1.46
CA VAL A 25 6.04 20.35 -2.09
C VAL A 25 6.37 21.55 -1.19
N LEU A 26 6.24 21.39 0.13
CA LEU A 26 6.66 22.39 1.10
C LEU A 26 8.19 22.50 1.20
N ALA A 27 8.90 21.36 1.17
CA ALA A 27 10.36 21.32 1.20
C ALA A 27 11.00 21.95 -0.05
N ASP A 28 10.46 21.67 -1.25
CA ASP A 28 10.92 22.30 -2.51
C ASP A 28 10.67 23.82 -2.56
N LYS A 29 9.68 24.33 -1.80
CA LYS A 29 9.40 25.77 -1.70
C LYS A 29 10.25 26.49 -0.64
N LEU A 30 10.96 25.76 0.21
CA LEU A 30 11.66 26.26 1.40
C LEU A 30 13.16 25.97 1.29
N GLU A 31 13.78 26.32 0.15
CA GLU A 31 15.11 25.88 -0.33
C GLU A 31 16.29 25.92 0.66
N GLU A 32 16.19 26.52 1.84
CA GLU A 32 17.21 26.42 2.88
C GLU A 32 16.55 26.41 4.26
N LEU A 33 16.57 25.29 5.00
CA LEU A 33 16.87 25.28 6.45
C LEU A 33 16.95 23.89 7.11
N ASP A 34 17.84 23.87 8.11
CA ASP A 34 17.96 23.09 9.36
C ASP A 34 17.11 21.80 9.52
N SER A 35 17.82 20.71 9.87
CA SER A 35 17.29 19.47 10.42
C SER A 35 16.15 19.63 11.43
N GLN A 36 16.13 20.71 12.21
CA GLN A 36 15.09 20.99 13.20
C GLN A 36 13.74 21.40 12.56
N LEU A 37 13.75 22.19 11.47
CA LEU A 37 12.52 22.59 10.76
C LEU A 37 11.93 21.41 9.95
N GLN A 38 12.80 20.54 9.44
CA GLN A 38 12.43 19.24 8.87
C GLN A 38 11.74 18.33 9.89
N GLU A 39 12.17 18.38 11.14
CA GLU A 39 11.56 17.66 12.24
C GLU A 39 10.20 18.26 12.59
N GLU A 40 10.07 19.59 12.67
CA GLU A 40 8.81 20.30 12.91
C GLU A 40 7.77 20.06 11.80
N LEU A 41 8.17 20.04 10.53
CA LEU A 41 7.26 19.73 9.41
C LEU A 41 6.77 18.28 9.42
N ALA A 42 7.57 17.33 9.90
CA ALA A 42 7.12 15.97 10.16
C ALA A 42 6.10 15.91 11.33
N HIS A 43 6.20 16.85 12.28
CA HIS A 43 5.23 17.05 13.38
C HIS A 43 3.96 17.81 12.94
N CYS A 44 3.97 18.54 11.82
CA CYS A 44 2.85 19.35 11.31
C CYS A 44 1.67 18.58 10.69
N GLY A 45 1.59 17.25 10.87
CA GLY A 45 0.29 16.55 10.85
C GLY A 45 -0.50 16.56 9.54
N VAL A 46 0.03 15.94 8.47
CA VAL A 46 -0.85 15.48 7.36
C VAL A 46 -1.53 14.14 7.71
N LEU A 47 -1.12 13.48 8.80
CA LEU A 47 -1.76 12.29 9.35
C LEU A 47 -2.28 12.61 10.74
N THR A 48 -3.60 12.74 10.87
CA THR A 48 -4.26 13.00 12.16
C THR A 48 -4.70 11.68 12.77
N VAL A 49 -3.94 11.15 13.74
CA VAL A 49 -4.33 9.97 14.53
C VAL A 49 -4.67 10.43 15.94
N ARG A 50 -5.92 10.21 16.34
CA ARG A 50 -6.45 10.61 17.65
C ARG A 50 -6.66 9.38 18.53
N LEU A 51 -6.07 9.39 19.72
CA LEU A 51 -6.17 8.32 20.69
C LEU A 51 -6.55 8.90 22.06
N ASP A 52 -7.12 8.09 22.93
CA ASP A 52 -7.49 8.44 24.31
C ASP A 52 -6.30 8.47 25.28
N ARG A 53 -5.08 8.35 24.75
CA ARG A 53 -3.83 8.36 25.52
C ARG A 53 -2.67 8.90 24.70
N GLU A 54 -1.61 9.30 25.40
CA GLU A 54 -0.35 9.71 24.77
C GLU A 54 0.21 8.57 23.92
N ALA A 55 0.51 8.85 22.65
CA ALA A 55 1.02 7.87 21.72
C ALA A 55 2.03 8.49 20.75
N GLU A 56 2.98 7.66 20.33
CA GLU A 56 3.95 7.95 19.29
C GLU A 56 3.87 6.86 18.21
N LEU A 57 3.82 7.29 16.94
CA LEU A 57 3.65 6.44 15.76
C LEU A 57 4.88 6.52 14.89
N TRP A 58 5.48 5.39 14.53
CA TRP A 58 6.59 5.31 13.59
C TRP A 58 6.09 4.71 12.28
N ILE A 59 6.09 5.49 11.21
CA ILE A 59 5.58 5.08 9.89
C ILE A 59 6.77 4.99 8.93
N GLY A 60 7.15 3.77 8.54
CA GLY A 60 8.31 3.54 7.66
C GLY A 60 9.68 3.92 8.26
N VAL A 61 9.73 4.17 9.57
CA VAL A 61 10.94 4.36 10.38
C VAL A 61 10.83 3.51 11.64
N ASP A 62 11.86 3.50 12.48
CA ASP A 62 11.90 2.79 13.75
C ASP A 62 12.69 3.59 14.79
N GLN A 63 12.76 3.06 16.02
CA GLN A 63 13.40 3.72 17.15
C GLN A 63 14.93 3.80 17.06
N ARG A 64 15.58 3.04 16.17
CA ARG A 64 17.03 3.18 15.95
C ARG A 64 17.35 4.50 15.24
N MET A 65 16.47 4.94 14.34
CA MET A 65 16.59 6.23 13.65
C MET A 65 15.96 7.38 14.42
N ARG A 66 14.85 7.12 15.12
CA ARG A 66 14.09 8.15 15.85
C ARG A 66 13.69 7.62 17.23
N PRO A 67 14.59 7.68 18.22
CA PRO A 67 14.29 7.15 19.54
C PRO A 67 13.14 7.93 20.19
N SER A 68 12.30 7.23 20.95
CA SER A 68 11.31 7.89 21.79
C SER A 68 11.99 8.62 22.94
N LEU A 69 11.49 9.82 23.25
CA LEU A 69 11.87 10.56 24.46
C LEU A 69 10.88 10.35 25.62
N SER A 70 9.73 9.72 25.34
CA SER A 70 8.67 9.49 26.33
C SER A 70 8.74 8.08 26.91
N ARG A 71 8.74 7.99 28.24
CA ARG A 71 8.69 6.71 28.95
C ARG A 71 7.28 6.15 29.09
N THR A 72 6.26 6.97 28.85
CA THR A 72 4.85 6.66 29.14
C THR A 72 3.99 6.56 27.88
N SER A 73 4.46 7.07 26.75
CA SER A 73 3.75 7.01 25.48
C SER A 73 3.57 5.57 25.01
N LEU A 74 2.39 5.29 24.43
CA LEU A 74 2.16 4.10 23.61
C LEU A 74 2.99 4.21 22.34
N LYS A 75 3.92 3.27 22.12
CA LYS A 75 4.80 3.24 20.95
C LYS A 75 4.26 2.28 19.91
N VAL A 76 3.89 2.81 18.76
CA VAL A 76 3.29 2.04 17.66
C VAL A 76 4.18 2.10 16.42
N LEU A 77 4.56 0.95 15.89
CA LEU A 77 5.23 0.83 14.59
C LEU A 77 4.20 0.55 13.51
N VAL A 78 4.32 1.20 12.35
CA VAL A 78 3.61 0.90 11.11
C VAL A 78 4.64 0.56 10.04
N ALA A 79 4.71 -0.72 9.70
CA ALA A 79 5.63 -1.22 8.67
C ALA A 79 5.06 -0.96 7.28
N ILE A 80 5.79 -0.23 6.44
CA ILE A 80 5.30 0.18 5.10
C ILE A 80 6.14 -0.38 3.95
N GLU A 81 7.45 -0.43 4.10
CA GLU A 81 8.35 -0.86 3.04
C GLU A 81 8.60 -2.37 3.13
N PRO A 82 8.80 -3.04 1.98
CA PRO A 82 9.26 -4.42 2.00
C PRO A 82 10.72 -4.50 2.49
N PRO A 83 11.15 -5.64 3.05
CA PRO A 83 12.50 -5.81 3.61
C PRO A 83 13.62 -5.45 2.63
N GLU A 84 13.45 -5.72 1.32
CA GLU A 84 14.43 -5.36 0.29
C GLU A 84 14.56 -3.84 0.09
N VAL A 85 13.55 -3.07 0.53
CA VAL A 85 13.55 -1.61 0.53
C VAL A 85 14.00 -1.05 1.88
N LYS A 86 13.50 -1.61 2.98
CA LYS A 86 13.91 -1.21 4.32
C LYS A 86 13.50 -2.27 5.33
N GLN A 87 14.50 -2.92 5.94
CA GLN A 87 14.25 -3.75 7.11
C GLN A 87 14.04 -2.83 8.32
N GLN A 88 12.92 -2.99 9.01
CA GLN A 88 12.55 -2.19 10.19
C GLN A 88 12.73 -3.02 11.45
N SER A 89 13.33 -2.42 12.48
CA SER A 89 13.38 -3.02 13.81
C SER A 89 12.03 -2.91 14.49
N VAL A 90 11.51 -4.03 15.00
CA VAL A 90 10.25 -4.06 15.77
C VAL A 90 10.47 -3.96 17.29
N ASP A 91 11.73 -3.94 17.73
CA ASP A 91 12.09 -3.84 19.14
C ASP A 91 11.67 -2.50 19.76
N GLY A 92 11.21 -2.55 21.02
CA GLY A 92 10.85 -1.36 21.80
C GLY A 92 9.48 -0.78 21.51
N PHE A 93 8.67 -1.41 20.65
CA PHE A 93 7.31 -1.00 20.35
C PHE A 93 6.29 -1.78 21.18
N ASP A 94 5.24 -1.09 21.66
CA ASP A 94 4.11 -1.69 22.35
C ASP A 94 3.15 -2.37 21.37
N LEU A 95 3.03 -1.81 20.15
CA LEU A 95 2.24 -2.36 19.05
C LEU A 95 2.99 -2.30 17.73
N VAL A 96 2.84 -3.34 16.92
CA VAL A 96 3.42 -3.43 15.57
C VAL A 96 2.31 -3.70 14.56
N LEU A 97 1.96 -2.70 13.76
CA LEU A 97 1.06 -2.84 12.62
C LEU A 97 1.88 -3.21 11.39
N THR A 98 1.70 -4.42 10.87
CA THR A 98 2.56 -4.96 9.81
C THR A 98 1.84 -5.96 8.94
N TRP A 99 2.27 -6.05 7.68
CA TRP A 99 1.84 -7.10 6.75
C TRP A 99 2.83 -8.27 6.73
N GLN A 100 4.05 -8.09 7.24
CA GLN A 100 5.10 -9.09 7.16
C GLN A 100 4.76 -10.29 8.04
N ILE A 101 4.65 -11.46 7.41
CA ILE A 101 4.24 -12.70 8.07
C ILE A 101 5.19 -13.10 9.21
N ASP A 102 6.49 -12.82 9.06
CA ASP A 102 7.49 -13.15 10.08
C ASP A 102 7.28 -12.35 11.36
N HIS A 103 6.95 -11.06 11.26
CA HIS A 103 6.61 -10.25 12.42
C HIS A 103 5.33 -10.76 13.11
N LEU A 104 4.30 -11.08 12.31
CA LEU A 104 3.01 -11.58 12.81
C LEU A 104 3.15 -12.91 13.55
N ARG A 105 4.10 -13.76 13.15
CA ARG A 105 4.39 -15.04 13.80
C ARG A 105 5.28 -14.91 15.03
N ALA A 106 6.28 -14.02 14.98
CA ALA A 106 7.29 -13.91 16.02
C ALA A 106 6.87 -13.04 17.21
N HIS A 107 5.96 -12.07 17.03
CA HIS A 107 5.65 -11.07 18.05
C HIS A 107 4.16 -11.03 18.38
N ARG A 108 3.82 -11.25 19.66
CA ARG A 108 2.41 -11.22 20.13
C ARG A 108 1.73 -9.87 19.99
N ASN A 109 2.51 -8.79 19.94
CA ASN A 109 2.02 -7.43 19.75
C ASN A 109 2.03 -7.00 18.28
N ALA A 110 2.31 -7.92 17.35
CA ALA A 110 2.17 -7.67 15.92
C ALA A 110 0.76 -8.00 15.44
N HIS A 111 0.18 -7.09 14.66
CA HIS A 111 -1.17 -7.20 14.13
C HIS A 111 -1.17 -6.90 12.63
N LEU A 112 -1.95 -7.68 11.88
CA LEU A 112 -2.04 -7.54 10.43
C LEU A 112 -2.54 -6.15 10.06
N PHE A 113 -1.74 -5.42 9.29
CA PHE A 113 -2.10 -4.16 8.69
C PHE A 113 -1.41 -4.00 7.34
N VAL A 114 -2.21 -3.92 6.27
CA VAL A 114 -1.71 -3.63 4.93
C VAL A 114 -1.77 -2.12 4.70
N PRO A 115 -0.62 -1.45 4.50
CA PRO A 115 -0.52 0.01 4.45
C PRO A 115 -0.87 0.60 3.07
N ALA A 116 -1.22 -0.25 2.10
CA ALA A 116 -1.60 0.14 0.76
C ALA A 116 -2.70 1.20 0.79
N THR A 117 -2.55 2.27 0.02
CA THR A 117 -3.53 3.34 -0.14
C THR A 117 -3.60 3.68 -1.63
N PRO A 118 -4.78 3.62 -2.26
CA PRO A 118 -4.91 3.93 -3.68
C PRO A 118 -4.55 5.40 -3.94
N TRP A 119 -4.06 5.70 -5.14
CA TRP A 119 -3.88 7.07 -5.59
C TRP A 119 -5.13 7.62 -6.28
N LEU A 120 -5.96 6.76 -6.87
CA LEU A 120 -7.26 7.14 -7.40
C LEU A 120 -8.21 7.52 -6.25
N VAL A 121 -8.71 8.74 -6.28
CA VAL A 121 -9.68 9.22 -5.28
C VAL A 121 -11.12 8.86 -5.70
N PRO A 122 -12.08 8.78 -4.75
CA PRO A 122 -13.46 8.37 -5.04
C PRO A 122 -14.12 9.09 -6.22
N GLU A 123 -13.81 10.38 -6.38
CA GLU A 123 -14.35 11.24 -7.42
C GLU A 123 -13.84 10.86 -8.82
N GLU A 124 -12.66 10.25 -8.91
CA GLU A 124 -12.02 9.86 -10.18
C GLU A 124 -12.43 8.46 -10.66
N TRP A 125 -13.02 7.60 -9.81
CA TRP A 125 -13.22 6.19 -10.17
C TRP A 125 -14.10 6.00 -11.41
N SER A 126 -15.20 6.75 -11.50
CA SER A 126 -16.15 6.65 -12.62
C SER A 126 -15.54 7.11 -13.95
N GLU A 127 -14.47 7.90 -13.94
CA GLU A 127 -13.75 8.34 -15.15
C GLU A 127 -13.10 7.18 -15.91
N TYR A 128 -12.89 6.05 -15.24
CA TYR A 128 -12.25 4.86 -15.81
C TYR A 128 -13.22 3.70 -16.03
N HIS A 129 -14.54 3.90 -15.84
CA HIS A 129 -15.54 2.85 -16.00
C HIS A 129 -16.30 2.98 -17.34
N GLY A 130 -16.87 1.87 -17.81
CA GLY A 130 -17.75 1.88 -19.00
C GLY A 130 -16.99 2.11 -20.30
N ASP A 131 -17.56 2.92 -21.20
CA ASP A 131 -17.13 3.09 -22.59
C ASP A 131 -15.71 3.66 -22.77
N VAL A 132 -15.13 4.23 -21.69
CA VAL A 132 -13.72 4.67 -21.68
C VAL A 132 -12.73 3.49 -21.73
N LYS A 133 -13.18 2.28 -21.37
CA LYS A 133 -12.36 1.07 -21.35
C LYS A 133 -12.06 0.58 -22.76
N LYS A 134 -10.80 0.73 -23.16
CA LYS A 134 -10.27 0.18 -24.41
C LYS A 134 -9.88 -1.28 -24.19
N CYS A 135 -10.20 -2.13 -25.17
CA CYS A 135 -9.67 -3.48 -25.24
C CYS A 135 -8.17 -3.42 -25.56
N SER A 136 -7.34 -3.24 -24.52
CA SER A 136 -5.90 -3.06 -24.58
C SER A 136 -5.25 -3.47 -23.25
N LEU A 137 -3.91 -3.58 -23.25
CA LEU A 137 -3.10 -3.81 -22.06
C LEU A 137 -2.28 -2.57 -21.70
N GLY A 138 -2.62 -1.93 -20.59
CA GLY A 138 -1.87 -0.82 -20.02
C GLY A 138 -0.68 -1.28 -19.19
N PHE A 139 0.42 -0.53 -19.21
CA PHE A 139 1.54 -0.76 -18.30
C PHE A 139 2.34 0.52 -18.06
N LEU A 140 2.55 0.88 -16.80
CA LEU A 140 3.46 1.95 -16.41
C LEU A 140 4.75 1.41 -15.79
N ARG A 141 5.89 1.74 -16.41
CA ARG A 141 7.21 1.37 -15.89
C ARG A 141 7.91 2.52 -15.17
N GLY A 142 7.94 2.45 -13.84
CA GLY A 142 8.73 3.36 -13.00
C GLY A 142 10.26 3.21 -13.17
N SER A 143 11.04 4.23 -12.78
CA SER A 143 12.49 4.29 -13.01
C SER A 143 13.34 3.46 -12.03
N LYS A 144 12.81 3.14 -10.85
CA LYS A 144 13.52 2.38 -9.80
C LYS A 144 13.96 0.99 -10.29
N ARG A 145 15.08 0.48 -9.75
CA ARG A 145 15.74 -0.79 -10.15
C ARG A 145 16.15 -1.71 -9.00
N ARG A 146 15.75 -1.40 -7.77
CA ARG A 146 16.37 -1.95 -6.56
C ARG A 146 15.93 -3.36 -6.16
N THR A 147 14.71 -3.74 -6.50
CA THR A 147 14.07 -5.00 -6.05
C THR A 147 13.79 -5.90 -7.24
N SER A 148 13.47 -7.16 -7.00
CA SER A 148 13.12 -8.13 -8.05
C SER A 148 11.95 -7.65 -8.92
N GLY A 149 10.89 -7.10 -8.32
CA GLY A 149 9.76 -6.54 -9.06
C GLY A 149 10.08 -5.22 -9.78
N HIS A 150 11.11 -4.47 -9.36
CA HIS A 150 11.64 -3.41 -10.20
C HIS A 150 12.32 -3.99 -11.45
N GLN A 151 13.20 -4.97 -11.28
CA GLN A 151 13.93 -5.62 -12.39
C GLN A 151 12.96 -6.23 -13.41
N LEU A 152 11.95 -6.97 -12.94
CA LEU A 152 10.91 -7.54 -13.79
C LEU A 152 10.16 -6.50 -14.62
N ARG A 153 9.90 -5.30 -14.07
CA ARG A 153 9.30 -4.19 -14.84
C ARG A 153 10.23 -3.70 -15.96
N HIS A 154 11.54 -3.66 -15.73
CA HIS A 154 12.51 -3.30 -16.79
C HIS A 154 12.64 -4.40 -17.83
N GLU A 155 12.56 -5.68 -17.45
CA GLU A 155 12.53 -6.82 -18.37
C GLU A 155 11.32 -6.76 -19.30
N VAL A 156 10.11 -6.59 -18.73
CA VAL A 156 8.87 -6.37 -19.48
C VAL A 156 8.99 -5.17 -20.41
N TRP A 157 9.55 -4.07 -19.92
CA TRP A 157 9.78 -2.89 -20.75
C TRP A 157 10.72 -3.20 -21.92
N GLY A 158 11.80 -3.94 -21.68
CA GLY A 158 12.73 -4.40 -22.72
C GLY A 158 12.03 -5.24 -23.79
N ALA A 159 11.12 -6.13 -23.36
CA ALA A 159 10.36 -7.02 -24.23
C ALA A 159 9.08 -6.38 -24.84
N ARG A 160 8.78 -5.09 -24.59
CA ARG A 160 7.51 -4.45 -24.99
C ARG A 160 7.13 -4.61 -26.46
N MET A 161 8.11 -4.56 -27.37
CA MET A 161 7.86 -4.72 -28.80
C MET A 161 7.51 -6.16 -29.17
N GLU A 162 8.10 -7.13 -28.48
CA GLU A 162 7.79 -8.56 -28.65
C GLU A 162 6.43 -8.91 -28.04
N ILE A 163 6.11 -8.32 -26.88
CA ILE A 163 4.77 -8.41 -26.29
C ILE A 163 3.74 -7.87 -27.29
N ALA A 164 3.94 -6.65 -27.79
CA ALA A 164 3.03 -6.02 -28.74
C ALA A 164 2.82 -6.84 -30.02
N SER A 165 3.88 -7.48 -30.57
CA SER A 165 3.78 -8.23 -31.82
C SER A 165 3.07 -9.58 -31.69
N LYS A 166 2.97 -10.13 -30.47
CA LYS A 166 2.33 -11.43 -30.21
C LYS A 166 0.92 -11.30 -29.63
N MET A 167 0.52 -10.10 -29.19
CA MET A 167 -0.79 -9.86 -28.59
C MET A 167 -1.89 -9.65 -29.63
N ARG A 168 -3.11 -10.07 -29.26
CA ARG A 168 -4.34 -9.85 -30.05
C ARG A 168 -4.97 -8.47 -29.81
N ILE A 169 -4.61 -7.85 -28.70
CA ILE A 169 -5.10 -6.53 -28.28
C ILE A 169 -3.93 -5.54 -28.25
N PRO A 170 -4.15 -4.24 -28.53
CA PRO A 170 -3.11 -3.22 -28.43
C PRO A 170 -2.47 -3.14 -27.05
N VAL A 171 -1.21 -2.71 -27.01
CA VAL A 171 -0.51 -2.36 -25.76
C VAL A 171 -0.42 -0.85 -25.60
N ASP A 172 -0.60 -0.36 -24.38
CA ASP A 172 -0.48 1.03 -23.98
C ASP A 172 0.56 1.16 -22.87
N PHE A 173 1.83 1.14 -23.29
CA PHE A 173 2.97 1.08 -22.38
C PHE A 173 3.57 2.47 -22.23
N LEU A 174 3.67 2.93 -20.99
CA LEU A 174 4.17 4.25 -20.65
C LEU A 174 5.41 4.17 -19.75
N GLU A 175 6.42 4.95 -20.10
CA GLU A 175 7.58 5.20 -19.25
C GLU A 175 7.18 6.12 -18.09
N GLY A 176 7.68 5.84 -16.88
CA GLY A 176 7.52 6.72 -15.74
C GLY A 176 8.24 8.07 -15.90
N GLY A 177 8.13 8.93 -14.88
CA GLY A 177 8.59 10.33 -14.99
C GLY A 177 7.56 11.25 -15.66
N VAL A 178 6.34 10.74 -15.83
CA VAL A 178 5.19 11.43 -16.42
C VAL A 178 4.27 12.02 -15.35
N SER A 179 3.38 12.91 -15.75
CA SER A 179 2.36 13.50 -14.88
C SER A 179 1.39 12.45 -14.32
N ARG A 180 0.66 12.80 -13.25
CA ARG A 180 -0.43 11.97 -12.70
C ARG A 180 -1.46 11.60 -13.76
N LYS A 181 -1.85 12.56 -14.61
CA LYS A 181 -2.87 12.36 -15.65
C LYS A 181 -2.40 11.35 -16.70
N GLU A 182 -1.18 11.52 -17.21
CA GLU A 182 -0.58 10.59 -18.18
C GLU A 182 -0.41 9.20 -17.58
N ARG A 183 0.11 9.12 -16.35
CA ARG A 183 0.27 7.88 -15.61
C ARG A 183 -1.05 7.11 -15.46
N ASN A 184 -2.14 7.80 -15.15
CA ASN A 184 -3.44 7.18 -14.94
C ASN A 184 -4.10 6.72 -16.26
N HIS A 185 -3.59 7.13 -17.44
CA HIS A 185 -4.11 6.68 -18.73
C HIS A 185 -4.12 5.16 -18.89
N GLN A 186 -3.15 4.46 -18.27
CA GLN A 186 -3.11 2.99 -18.25
C GLN A 186 -4.43 2.37 -17.73
N PHE A 187 -5.17 3.08 -16.87
CA PHE A 187 -6.44 2.63 -16.31
C PHE A 187 -7.62 2.82 -17.26
N SER A 188 -7.44 3.44 -18.44
CA SER A 188 -8.40 3.39 -19.53
C SER A 188 -8.31 2.07 -20.31
N SER A 189 -7.35 1.19 -20.02
CA SER A 189 -7.30 -0.16 -20.58
C SER A 189 -8.17 -1.14 -19.78
N GLN A 190 -8.74 -2.13 -20.47
CA GLN A 190 -9.42 -3.28 -19.86
C GLN A 190 -8.46 -4.11 -19.01
N PHE A 191 -7.23 -4.29 -19.48
CA PHE A 191 -6.18 -5.03 -18.78
C PHE A 191 -5.08 -4.08 -18.34
N VAL A 192 -4.46 -4.35 -17.18
CA VAL A 192 -3.29 -3.59 -16.74
C VAL A 192 -2.26 -4.52 -16.11
N LEU A 193 -0.99 -4.38 -16.50
CA LEU A 193 0.09 -5.16 -15.92
C LEU A 193 0.54 -4.52 -14.61
N VAL A 194 0.31 -5.23 -13.50
CA VAL A 194 0.57 -4.76 -12.14
C VAL A 194 1.69 -5.59 -11.53
N ILE A 195 2.90 -5.03 -11.52
CA ILE A 195 4.07 -5.66 -10.92
C ILE A 195 4.49 -4.85 -9.70
N GLU A 196 4.40 -5.48 -8.53
CA GLU A 196 4.80 -4.88 -7.27
C GLU A 196 6.31 -4.69 -7.17
N ASN A 197 6.76 -4.02 -6.10
CA ASN A 197 8.19 -3.86 -5.85
C ASN A 197 8.81 -5.20 -5.46
N SER A 198 8.14 -5.95 -4.59
CA SER A 198 8.56 -7.24 -4.07
C SER A 198 7.35 -8.19 -4.06
N ARG A 199 7.60 -9.48 -3.88
CA ARG A 199 6.57 -10.53 -3.83
C ARG A 199 6.62 -11.19 -2.46
N HIS A 200 5.56 -11.00 -1.67
CA HIS A 200 5.45 -11.46 -0.28
C HIS A 200 3.99 -11.73 0.08
N PRO A 201 3.69 -12.60 1.06
CA PRO A 201 2.35 -12.67 1.63
C PRO A 201 1.91 -11.31 2.19
N ASN A 202 0.62 -11.00 2.06
CA ASN A 202 -0.04 -9.78 2.52
C ASN A 202 0.48 -8.48 1.89
N TYR A 203 1.32 -8.55 0.85
CA TYR A 203 1.95 -7.37 0.25
C TYR A 203 1.36 -7.03 -1.12
N PHE A 204 0.51 -6.01 -1.11
CA PHE A 204 0.06 -5.29 -2.29
C PHE A 204 0.12 -3.79 -2.01
N THR A 205 0.10 -2.97 -3.06
CA THR A 205 0.23 -1.52 -2.95
C THR A 205 -0.87 -0.78 -3.71
N GLU A 206 -0.72 0.53 -3.90
CA GLU A 206 -1.62 1.36 -4.69
C GLU A 206 -1.84 0.82 -6.11
N LYS A 207 -0.85 0.13 -6.68
CA LYS A 207 -0.89 -0.30 -8.09
C LYS A 207 -2.03 -1.28 -8.34
N LEU A 208 -2.17 -2.27 -7.45
CA LEU A 208 -3.28 -3.21 -7.52
C LEU A 208 -4.59 -2.50 -7.18
N LEU A 209 -4.61 -1.71 -6.10
CA LEU A 209 -5.84 -1.04 -5.65
C LEU A 209 -6.40 -0.10 -6.73
N ASP A 210 -5.56 0.71 -7.37
CA ASP A 210 -5.98 1.61 -8.45
C ASP A 210 -6.52 0.83 -9.66
N ALA A 211 -5.89 -0.29 -10.02
CA ALA A 211 -6.39 -1.15 -11.10
C ALA A 211 -7.80 -1.71 -10.77
N LEU A 212 -8.00 -2.19 -9.54
CA LEU A 212 -9.30 -2.72 -9.10
C LEU A 212 -10.37 -1.61 -8.99
N LEU A 213 -10.00 -0.43 -8.48
CA LEU A 213 -10.90 0.73 -8.39
C LEU A 213 -11.29 1.26 -9.78
N ALA A 214 -10.38 1.18 -10.74
CA ALA A 214 -10.65 1.48 -12.14
C ALA A 214 -11.36 0.34 -12.88
N ARG A 215 -11.65 -0.80 -12.25
CA ARG A 215 -12.22 -2.01 -12.88
C ARG A 215 -11.39 -2.52 -14.06
N CYS A 216 -10.07 -2.42 -13.99
CA CYS A 216 -9.17 -3.18 -14.87
C CYS A 216 -9.08 -4.63 -14.39
N VAL A 217 -8.81 -5.57 -15.30
CA VAL A 217 -8.31 -6.90 -14.98
C VAL A 217 -6.80 -6.82 -14.80
N PRO A 218 -6.26 -6.99 -13.58
CA PRO A 218 -4.82 -6.92 -13.36
C PRO A 218 -4.14 -8.22 -13.82
N ILE A 219 -3.04 -8.11 -14.58
CA ILE A 219 -2.06 -9.19 -14.70
C ILE A 219 -1.06 -8.95 -13.56
N TYR A 220 -1.12 -9.75 -12.51
CA TYR A 220 -0.61 -9.37 -11.19
C TYR A 220 0.56 -10.23 -10.71
N TRP A 221 1.66 -9.56 -10.35
CA TRP A 221 2.82 -10.14 -9.67
C TRP A 221 3.08 -9.39 -8.35
N GLY A 222 2.85 -10.03 -7.20
CA GLY A 222 2.99 -9.37 -5.89
C GLY A 222 2.57 -10.24 -4.70
N CYS A 223 1.37 -10.02 -4.15
CA CYS A 223 0.86 -10.72 -2.97
C CYS A 223 0.70 -12.23 -3.20
N GLU A 224 1.31 -13.08 -2.37
CA GLU A 224 1.30 -14.54 -2.55
C GLU A 224 -0.02 -15.22 -2.13
N ASN A 225 -0.73 -14.60 -1.19
CA ASN A 225 -2.00 -15.07 -0.64
C ASN A 225 -3.14 -14.10 -0.99
N LEU A 226 -3.16 -13.61 -2.23
CA LEU A 226 -4.10 -12.60 -2.70
C LEU A 226 -5.58 -12.96 -2.42
N ARG A 227 -5.91 -14.26 -2.49
CA ARG A 227 -7.23 -14.83 -2.17
C ARG A 227 -7.77 -14.52 -0.77
N GLU A 228 -6.93 -14.08 0.17
CA GLU A 228 -7.37 -13.65 1.51
C GLU A 228 -7.92 -12.21 1.51
N PHE A 229 -7.65 -11.45 0.45
CA PHE A 229 -7.97 -10.02 0.34
C PHE A 229 -8.94 -9.71 -0.80
N PHE A 230 -8.86 -10.44 -1.90
CA PHE A 230 -9.60 -10.17 -3.14
C PHE A 230 -10.13 -11.44 -3.78
N ASP A 231 -11.15 -11.28 -4.64
CA ASP A 231 -11.65 -12.32 -5.54
C ASP A 231 -10.64 -12.55 -6.68
N THR A 232 -9.96 -13.68 -6.64
CA THR A 232 -8.88 -14.02 -7.59
C THR A 232 -9.38 -14.28 -9.00
N GLU A 233 -10.68 -14.55 -9.21
CA GLU A 233 -11.22 -14.69 -10.59
C GLU A 233 -11.17 -13.35 -11.36
N GLY A 234 -11.14 -12.23 -10.64
CA GLY A 234 -10.98 -10.89 -11.21
C GLY A 234 -9.53 -10.48 -11.48
N VAL A 235 -8.55 -11.36 -11.20
CA VAL A 235 -7.12 -11.07 -11.29
C VAL A 235 -6.40 -12.22 -11.99
N ILE A 236 -5.54 -11.91 -12.95
CA ILE A 236 -4.70 -12.91 -13.61
C ILE A 236 -3.36 -12.95 -12.89
N GLU A 237 -3.21 -13.84 -11.91
CA GLU A 237 -1.99 -13.98 -11.11
C GLU A 237 -0.85 -14.64 -11.89
N VAL A 238 0.35 -14.07 -11.79
CA VAL A 238 1.60 -14.62 -12.35
C VAL A 238 2.68 -14.75 -11.26
N ARG A 239 3.57 -15.75 -11.39
CA ARG A 239 4.60 -16.09 -10.38
C ARG A 239 6.02 -16.18 -10.94
N GLY A 240 6.19 -16.70 -12.16
CA GLY A 240 7.45 -17.10 -12.81
C GLY A 240 8.22 -16.00 -13.54
N GLY A 241 7.66 -14.81 -13.75
CA GLY A 241 8.36 -13.66 -14.33
C GLY A 241 8.01 -13.39 -15.80
N LEU A 242 8.97 -12.89 -16.60
CA LEU A 242 8.70 -12.35 -17.94
C LEU A 242 8.05 -13.37 -18.89
N GLU A 243 8.56 -14.61 -18.93
CA GLU A 243 8.05 -15.63 -19.85
C GLU A 243 6.57 -15.96 -19.60
N GLU A 244 6.18 -16.12 -18.34
CA GLU A 244 4.78 -16.36 -17.95
C GLU A 244 3.91 -15.15 -18.26
N ILE A 245 4.40 -13.93 -17.96
CA ILE A 245 3.69 -12.69 -18.31
C ILE A 245 3.42 -12.64 -19.82
N MET A 246 4.43 -12.92 -20.64
CA MET A 246 4.28 -12.91 -22.10
C MET A 246 3.28 -13.97 -22.58
N ALA A 247 3.32 -15.18 -22.01
CA ALA A 247 2.39 -16.26 -22.35
C ALA A 247 0.94 -15.89 -21.98
N VAL A 248 0.72 -15.31 -20.80
CA VAL A 248 -0.59 -14.81 -20.36
C VAL A 248 -1.09 -13.68 -21.26
N CYS A 249 -0.24 -12.68 -21.53
CA CYS A 249 -0.61 -11.51 -22.33
C CYS A 249 -1.03 -11.88 -23.76
N GLN A 250 -0.44 -12.93 -24.35
CA GLN A 250 -0.82 -13.44 -25.68
C GLN A 250 -2.26 -13.98 -25.73
N GLY A 251 -2.77 -14.48 -24.61
CA GLY A 251 -4.10 -15.07 -24.51
C GLY A 251 -5.23 -14.05 -24.39
N LEU A 252 -4.93 -12.83 -23.95
CA LEU A 252 -5.95 -11.84 -23.56
C LEU A 252 -6.87 -11.45 -24.73
N THR A 253 -8.18 -11.52 -24.49
CA THR A 253 -9.22 -11.05 -25.41
C THR A 253 -10.24 -10.16 -24.71
N GLU A 254 -11.15 -9.57 -25.47
CA GLU A 254 -12.27 -8.81 -24.90
C GLU A 254 -13.21 -9.71 -24.08
N GLU A 255 -13.42 -10.95 -24.52
CA GLU A 255 -14.24 -11.94 -23.82
C GLU A 255 -13.67 -12.28 -22.44
N ASP A 256 -12.34 -12.32 -22.31
CA ASP A 256 -11.68 -12.49 -21.00
C ASP A 256 -12.07 -11.37 -20.03
N TYR A 257 -12.11 -10.13 -20.50
CA TYR A 257 -12.52 -9.00 -19.67
C TYR A 257 -14.00 -9.11 -19.27
N VAL A 258 -14.87 -9.37 -20.24
CA VAL A 258 -16.32 -9.50 -20.03
C VAL A 258 -16.66 -10.63 -19.05
N ALA A 259 -15.99 -11.78 -19.18
CA ALA A 259 -16.21 -12.93 -18.30
C ALA A 259 -15.92 -12.63 -16.81
N ARG A 260 -15.10 -11.62 -16.52
CA ARG A 260 -14.66 -11.24 -15.17
C ARG A 260 -15.50 -10.14 -14.52
N ALA A 261 -16.54 -9.65 -15.20
CA ALA A 261 -17.34 -8.50 -14.74
C ALA A 261 -17.84 -8.62 -13.29
N ARG A 262 -18.28 -9.82 -12.87
CA ARG A 262 -18.73 -10.08 -11.50
C ARG A 262 -17.60 -9.88 -10.47
N SER A 263 -16.44 -10.45 -10.74
CA SER A 263 -15.29 -10.39 -9.83
C SER A 263 -14.65 -9.00 -9.82
N LEU A 264 -14.67 -8.28 -10.95
CA LEU A 264 -14.29 -6.86 -10.98
C LEU A 264 -15.19 -6.00 -10.10
N ALA A 265 -16.51 -6.24 -10.10
CA ALA A 265 -17.44 -5.55 -9.22
C ALA A 265 -17.19 -5.88 -7.73
N SER A 266 -16.92 -7.16 -7.42
CA SER A 266 -16.55 -7.60 -6.07
C SER A 266 -15.26 -6.92 -5.59
N ASN A 267 -14.21 -6.96 -6.43
CA ASN A 267 -12.91 -6.39 -6.10
C ASN A 267 -12.93 -4.86 -6.00
N PHE A 268 -13.79 -4.17 -6.76
CA PHE A 268 -14.02 -2.74 -6.59
C PHE A 268 -14.50 -2.43 -5.15
N GLU A 269 -15.48 -3.16 -4.63
CA GLU A 269 -15.97 -2.96 -3.25
C GLU A 269 -14.96 -3.34 -2.18
N LEU A 270 -14.14 -4.38 -2.42
CA LEU A 270 -13.04 -4.74 -1.51
C LEU A 270 -11.94 -3.66 -1.52
N ALA A 271 -11.55 -3.17 -2.69
CA ALA A 271 -10.51 -2.15 -2.82
C ALA A 271 -10.91 -0.82 -2.18
N LYS A 272 -12.20 -0.46 -2.20
CA LYS A 272 -12.73 0.72 -1.52
C LYS A 272 -12.44 0.77 -0.02
N GLN A 273 -12.28 -0.38 0.64
CA GLN A 273 -11.97 -0.44 2.07
C GLN A 273 -10.55 0.07 2.39
N TYR A 274 -9.68 0.14 1.38
CA TYR A 274 -8.34 0.71 1.48
C TYR A 274 -8.30 2.18 1.06
N ALA A 275 -9.35 2.70 0.44
CA ALA A 275 -9.47 4.11 0.11
C ALA A 275 -9.77 4.96 1.36
N GLY A 276 -9.52 6.26 1.26
CA GLY A 276 -9.74 7.22 2.34
C GLY A 276 -8.49 7.54 3.15
N ASP A 277 -8.70 8.18 4.30
CA ASP A 277 -7.61 8.72 5.12
C ASP A 277 -6.77 7.61 5.77
N PHE A 278 -5.47 7.61 5.49
CA PHE A 278 -4.53 6.62 6.04
C PHE A 278 -4.43 6.71 7.57
N GLY A 279 -4.51 7.91 8.14
CA GLY A 279 -4.48 8.14 9.59
C GLY A 279 -5.66 7.49 10.29
N GLN A 280 -6.87 7.64 9.75
CA GLN A 280 -8.07 6.98 10.27
C GLN A 280 -7.96 5.45 10.22
N ARG A 281 -7.38 4.89 9.15
CA ARG A 281 -7.14 3.45 9.05
C ARG A 281 -6.15 2.95 10.10
N VAL A 282 -5.06 3.70 10.32
CA VAL A 282 -4.09 3.43 11.39
C VAL A 282 -4.76 3.53 12.76
N GLN A 283 -5.53 4.59 13.02
CA GLN A 283 -6.27 4.78 14.28
C GLN A 283 -7.20 3.61 14.56
N ALA A 284 -7.97 3.18 13.55
CA ALA A 284 -8.87 2.04 13.68
C ALA A 284 -8.11 0.73 13.95
N ALA A 285 -6.96 0.52 13.32
CA ALA A 285 -6.10 -0.64 13.54
C ALA A 285 -5.51 -0.66 14.97
N VAL A 286 -5.00 0.47 15.46
CA VAL A 286 -4.53 0.62 16.84
C VAL A 286 -5.66 0.32 17.83
N GLY A 287 -6.85 0.90 17.62
CA GLY A 287 -8.01 0.66 18.48
C GLY A 287 -8.43 -0.82 18.52
N ARG A 288 -8.38 -1.54 17.39
CA ARG A 288 -8.65 -2.99 17.35
C ARG A 288 -7.58 -3.78 18.11
N ALA A 289 -6.30 -3.44 17.92
CA ALA A 289 -5.19 -4.12 18.56
C ALA A 289 -5.25 -3.98 20.10
N LEU A 290 -5.49 -2.77 20.60
CA LEU A 290 -5.61 -2.51 22.05
C LEU A 290 -6.78 -3.27 22.69
N ARG A 291 -7.94 -3.33 22.00
CA ARG A 291 -9.09 -4.11 22.50
C ARG A 291 -8.77 -5.60 22.58
N HIS A 292 -8.06 -6.14 21.59
CA HIS A 292 -7.66 -7.54 21.58
C HIS A 292 -6.72 -7.88 22.73
N GLN A 293 -5.71 -7.03 22.97
CA GLN A 293 -4.79 -7.19 24.11
C GLN A 293 -5.52 -7.18 25.46
N ASN A 294 -6.48 -6.27 25.64
CA ASN A 294 -7.29 -6.21 26.88
C ASN A 294 -8.15 -7.47 27.06
N SER A 295 -8.72 -8.02 25.99
CA SER A 295 -9.52 -9.25 26.06
C SER A 295 -8.69 -10.51 26.37
N CYS A 296 -7.46 -10.61 25.85
CA CYS A 296 -6.57 -11.72 26.16
C CYS A 296 -5.99 -11.63 27.58
N GLY A 297 -5.68 -10.43 28.07
CA GLY A 297 -5.16 -10.22 29.43
C GLY A 297 -6.16 -10.57 30.56
N GLN A 298 -7.47 -10.53 30.28
CA GLN A 298 -8.49 -10.95 31.25
C GLN A 298 -8.65 -12.49 31.32
N GLY A 299 -8.21 -13.23 30.31
CA GLY A 299 -8.24 -14.71 30.30
C GLY A 299 -7.18 -15.36 31.19
N ASP A 300 -6.01 -14.75 31.31
CA ASP A 300 -4.90 -15.28 32.13
C ASP A 300 -5.06 -15.00 33.63
N ALA A 301 -5.87 -13.99 34.01
CA ALA A 301 -6.18 -13.68 35.39
C ALA A 301 -7.14 -14.71 36.04
N HIS A 302 -7.85 -15.51 35.25
CA HIS A 302 -8.76 -16.55 35.77
C HIS A 302 -8.10 -17.92 35.93
N LEU A 303 -6.90 -18.13 35.37
CA LEU A 303 -6.14 -19.40 35.46
C LEU A 303 -5.04 -19.39 36.53
N THR A 304 -4.87 -18.27 37.25
CA THR A 304 -3.92 -18.14 38.38
C THR A 304 -4.59 -18.07 39.75
N ALA A 305 -5.90 -18.34 39.82
CA ALA A 305 -6.67 -18.42 41.05
C ALA A 305 -7.43 -19.75 41.15
N GLN A 306 -6.69 -20.88 41.15
CA GLN A 306 -7.12 -22.17 41.71
C GLN A 306 -5.92 -22.89 42.33
#